data_AF-A0A8J7SFR0-F1
#
_entry.id   AF-A0A8J7SFR0-F1
#
_cell.length_a   1.000
_cell.length_b   1.000
_cell.length_c   1.000
_cell.angle_alpha   90.00
_cell.angle_beta   90.00
_cell.angle_gamma   90.00
#
_symmetry.space_group_name_H-M   'P 1'
#
loop_
_entity.id
_entity.type
_entity.pdbx_description
1 polymer ?
#
loop_
_entity_poly.entity_id
_entity_poly.type
_entity_poly.pdbx_seq_one_letter_code
_entity_poly.pdbx_strand_id
1 'polypeptide(L)'
;MRQHRKKVATILVLIAHLAGALTSVRAVMETRTAQGAIAWVISLNTFPYGAVPAYWVFGRSRFEGYSIARRQDLIDTMPVASNLMAELKSKNLAVDGLSNQAVLLERLAKLPFTGYNEVDLLIDGEQTFDAIFESIDRAEDYILVQFYIVRNDELGKKLKAKLEEKARAGVRVYMLYDEIGSHQLPRSYRRELRDAGVEIYPFHSTKGSANRFQLNFRNHRKIVVVDGHEAFVGGHNVGDEYLGVAAGMPEWRDTHVRLRGPVVQSVQIPFAEDLHWASGKTLIDINWSPKPAKSGNNAAALCLATGPADTLESCTLFFLNVINSAQDRLWIASPYFVPDEQVVSALQLAALRGVDVRILIPEKADSQLVWLSSFSYLNQTEKVGVKVYRYQPGFLHQKVTLVDDQFASVGTANFDNRSFRLNFEITIAVKDKDFASRVEAMLLDDFSESELATVDDYNSRSYLFKFLVKSSRLMAPVQ
;
A
#
# COMPACT_ATOMS: atom_id res chain seq x y z
N MET A 1 -18.61 28.12 45.68
CA MET A 1 -17.68 27.75 44.60
C MET A 1 -17.13 26.31 44.67
N ARG A 2 -16.56 25.85 45.79
CA ARG A 2 -15.92 24.50 45.89
C ARG A 2 -16.88 23.32 45.69
N GLN A 3 -18.11 23.42 46.19
CA GLN A 3 -19.15 22.39 46.04
C GLN A 3 -19.68 22.29 44.60
N HIS A 4 -19.78 23.43 43.91
CA HIS A 4 -20.17 23.47 42.49
C HIS A 4 -19.10 22.81 41.61
N ARG A 5 -17.81 23.10 41.84
CA ARG A 5 -16.69 22.42 41.15
C ARG A 5 -16.68 20.91 41.38
N LYS A 6 -16.97 20.45 42.60
CA LYS A 6 -17.11 19.01 42.90
C LYS A 6 -18.26 18.36 42.13
N LYS A 7 -19.45 19.00 42.08
CA LYS A 7 -20.60 18.50 41.30
C LYS A 7 -20.27 18.39 39.81
N VAL A 8 -19.64 19.42 39.23
CA VAL A 8 -19.22 19.40 37.82
C VAL A 8 -18.22 18.27 37.57
N ALA A 9 -17.21 18.10 38.43
CA ALA A 9 -16.24 17.02 38.29
C ALA A 9 -16.89 15.62 38.36
N THR A 10 -17.81 15.40 39.31
CA THR A 10 -18.56 14.13 39.42
C THR A 10 -19.39 13.86 38.15
N ILE A 11 -20.06 14.88 37.61
CA ILE A 11 -20.83 14.74 36.36
C ILE A 11 -19.91 14.36 35.20
N LEU A 12 -18.76 15.01 35.05
CA LEU A 12 -17.79 14.69 33.99
C LEU A 12 -17.26 13.26 34.11
N VAL A 13 -17.00 12.78 35.34
CA VAL A 13 -16.57 11.41 35.60
C VAL A 13 -17.66 10.40 35.20
N LEU A 14 -18.92 10.66 35.53
CA LEU A 14 -20.04 9.79 35.17
C LEU A 14 -20.25 9.76 33.65
N ILE A 15 -20.17 10.92 32.98
CA ILE A 15 -20.28 11.00 31.52
C ILE A 15 -19.16 10.19 30.85
N ALA A 16 -17.92 10.31 31.34
CA ALA A 16 -16.80 9.55 30.79
C ALA A 16 -17.00 8.04 30.90
N HIS A 17 -17.45 7.55 32.07
CA HIS A 17 -17.71 6.12 32.26
C HIS A 17 -18.91 5.62 31.46
N LEU A 18 -19.97 6.43 31.32
CA LEU A 18 -21.10 6.09 30.44
C LEU A 18 -20.65 6.00 28.97
N ALA A 19 -19.84 6.96 28.52
CA ALA A 19 -19.24 6.93 27.18
C ALA A 19 -18.33 5.70 27.00
N GLY A 20 -17.55 5.35 28.02
CA GLY A 20 -16.74 4.14 28.06
C GLY A 20 -17.58 2.87 27.90
N ALA A 21 -18.63 2.71 28.70
CA ALA A 21 -19.54 1.57 28.63
C ALA A 21 -20.21 1.45 27.25
N LEU A 22 -20.78 2.53 26.71
CA LEU A 22 -21.40 2.55 25.39
C LEU A 22 -20.38 2.24 24.27
N THR A 23 -19.18 2.81 24.36
CA THR A 23 -18.11 2.56 23.40
C THR A 23 -17.60 1.12 23.50
N SER A 24 -17.63 0.49 24.68
CA SER A 24 -17.21 -0.89 24.86
C SER A 24 -18.15 -1.90 24.20
N VAL A 25 -19.47 -1.62 24.19
CA VAL A 25 -20.44 -2.41 23.40
C VAL A 25 -20.04 -2.37 21.93
N ARG A 26 -19.72 -1.18 21.42
CA ARG A 26 -19.25 -1.02 20.04
C ARG A 26 -17.94 -1.76 19.78
N ALA A 27 -17.00 -1.72 20.71
CA ALA A 27 -15.74 -2.47 20.62
C ALA A 27 -15.98 -3.99 20.50
N VAL A 28 -16.93 -4.55 21.24
CA VAL A 28 -17.29 -5.97 21.11
C VAL A 28 -17.87 -6.28 19.73
N MET A 29 -18.67 -5.38 19.17
CA MET A 29 -19.34 -5.60 17.88
C MET A 29 -18.42 -5.39 16.66
N GLU A 30 -17.41 -4.54 16.78
CA GLU A 30 -16.62 -4.06 15.62
C GLU A 30 -15.14 -4.49 15.64
N THR A 31 -14.61 -4.95 16.78
CA THR A 31 -13.18 -5.34 16.87
C THR A 31 -12.94 -6.69 16.19
N ARG A 32 -11.85 -6.79 15.42
CA ARG A 32 -11.55 -7.97 14.60
C ARG A 32 -11.18 -9.21 15.40
N THR A 33 -10.45 -9.05 16.51
CA THR A 33 -9.94 -10.16 17.32
C THR A 33 -10.54 -10.15 18.71
N ALA A 34 -10.75 -11.34 19.28
CA ALA A 34 -11.25 -11.48 20.65
C ALA A 34 -10.31 -10.82 21.67
N GLN A 35 -9.00 -10.97 21.50
CA GLN A 35 -8.00 -10.36 22.39
C GLN A 35 -8.05 -8.82 22.31
N GLY A 36 -8.18 -8.26 21.11
CA GLY A 36 -8.33 -6.81 20.93
C GLY A 36 -9.62 -6.28 21.54
N ALA A 37 -10.74 -7.02 21.38
CA ALA A 37 -12.02 -6.66 21.96
C ALA A 37 -11.94 -6.63 23.50
N ILE A 38 -11.34 -7.66 24.10
CA ILE A 38 -11.10 -7.74 25.56
C ILE A 38 -10.27 -6.54 26.03
N ALA A 39 -9.16 -6.24 25.34
CA ALA A 39 -8.28 -5.13 25.69
C ALA A 39 -9.02 -3.77 25.65
N TRP A 40 -9.82 -3.54 24.59
CA TRP A 40 -10.63 -2.33 24.49
C TRP A 40 -11.71 -2.26 25.55
N VAL A 41 -12.46 -3.34 25.77
CA VAL A 41 -13.53 -3.37 26.78
C VAL A 41 -12.99 -3.07 28.18
N ILE A 42 -11.89 -3.72 28.58
CA ILE A 42 -11.27 -3.45 29.89
C ILE A 42 -10.81 -2.00 29.97
N SER A 43 -10.11 -1.50 28.96
CA SER A 43 -9.56 -0.13 28.96
C SER A 43 -10.65 0.94 28.96
N LEU A 44 -11.71 0.75 28.16
CA LEU A 44 -12.83 1.69 28.04
C LEU A 44 -13.64 1.79 29.33
N ASN A 45 -13.78 0.71 30.08
CA ASN A 45 -14.55 0.70 31.32
C ASN A 45 -13.72 1.11 32.55
N THR A 46 -12.41 0.81 32.57
CA THR A 46 -11.53 1.12 33.73
C THR A 46 -10.84 2.47 33.62
N PHE A 47 -10.52 2.93 32.41
CA PHE A 47 -9.83 4.19 32.15
C PHE A 47 -10.43 4.94 30.93
N PRO A 48 -11.71 5.34 30.99
CA PRO A 48 -12.41 5.95 29.86
C PRO A 48 -11.79 7.26 29.36
N TYR A 49 -11.13 8.02 30.24
CA TYR A 49 -10.59 9.36 29.93
C TYR A 49 -9.53 9.35 28.83
N GLY A 50 -8.71 8.29 28.78
CA GLY A 50 -7.76 8.07 27.69
C GLY A 50 -8.29 7.06 26.66
N ALA A 51 -8.97 6.00 27.12
CA ALA A 51 -9.37 4.90 26.26
C ALA A 51 -10.48 5.28 25.27
N VAL A 52 -11.44 6.13 25.64
CA VAL A 52 -12.53 6.53 24.73
C VAL A 52 -11.99 7.35 23.55
N PRO A 53 -11.21 8.43 23.76
CA PRO A 53 -10.57 9.14 22.65
C PRO A 53 -9.68 8.22 21.81
N ALA A 54 -8.88 7.36 22.45
CA ALA A 54 -8.01 6.42 21.74
C ALA A 54 -8.81 5.43 20.88
N TYR A 55 -9.92 4.85 21.38
CA TYR A 55 -10.75 3.94 20.61
C TYR A 55 -11.42 4.64 19.42
N TRP A 56 -11.88 5.89 19.57
CA TRP A 56 -12.48 6.61 18.45
C TRP A 56 -11.49 6.91 17.33
N VAL A 57 -10.21 7.05 17.65
CA VAL A 57 -9.14 7.25 16.66
C VAL A 57 -8.63 5.92 16.09
N PHE A 58 -8.34 4.95 16.96
CA PHE A 58 -7.60 3.74 16.62
C PHE A 58 -8.41 2.44 16.58
N GLY A 59 -9.56 2.40 17.26
CA GLY A 59 -10.33 1.18 17.47
C GLY A 59 -11.19 0.75 16.28
N ARG A 60 -11.39 1.62 15.29
CA ARG A 60 -12.18 1.30 14.10
C ARG A 60 -11.39 0.44 13.12
N SER A 61 -12.04 -0.62 12.66
CA SER A 61 -11.42 -1.64 11.83
C SER A 61 -11.87 -1.59 10.36
N ARG A 62 -12.88 -0.79 9.99
CA ARG A 62 -13.36 -0.64 8.61
C ARG A 62 -13.53 0.83 8.23
N PHE A 63 -13.33 1.12 6.94
CA PHE A 63 -13.52 2.47 6.39
C PHE A 63 -14.92 2.61 5.75
N GLU A 64 -15.95 2.56 6.60
CA GLU A 64 -17.36 2.49 6.18
C GLU A 64 -17.79 3.67 5.31
N GLY A 65 -17.28 4.88 5.54
CA GLY A 65 -17.63 6.05 4.74
C GLY A 65 -17.27 5.89 3.26
N TYR A 66 -16.08 5.35 2.97
CA TYR A 66 -15.67 5.03 1.60
C TYR A 66 -16.46 3.86 1.04
N SER A 67 -16.72 2.81 1.82
CA SER A 67 -17.57 1.71 1.36
C SER A 67 -18.99 2.16 1.05
N ILE A 68 -19.54 3.13 1.79
CA ILE A 68 -20.87 3.72 1.54
C ILE A 68 -20.82 4.61 0.30
N ALA A 69 -19.84 5.50 0.15
CA ALA A 69 -19.67 6.31 -1.07
C ALA A 69 -19.51 5.39 -2.30
N ARG A 70 -18.65 4.37 -2.18
CA ARG A 70 -18.50 3.33 -3.19
C ARG A 70 -19.82 2.65 -3.49
N ARG A 71 -20.63 2.26 -2.49
CA ARG A 71 -21.91 1.54 -2.67
C ARG A 71 -23.06 2.38 -3.19
N GLN A 72 -23.18 3.63 -2.76
CA GLN A 72 -24.23 4.55 -3.21
C GLN A 72 -24.05 4.85 -4.70
N ASP A 73 -22.80 4.94 -5.14
CA ASP A 73 -22.39 5.27 -6.51
C ASP A 73 -21.81 4.07 -7.28
N LEU A 74 -21.92 2.84 -6.74
CA LEU A 74 -21.61 1.57 -7.44
C LEU A 74 -22.42 1.49 -8.75
N ILE A 75 -23.58 2.15 -8.81
CA ILE A 75 -24.39 2.28 -10.03
C ILE A 75 -23.63 2.98 -11.17
N ASP A 76 -22.66 3.86 -10.87
CA ASP A 76 -21.95 4.67 -11.86
C ASP A 76 -20.49 4.24 -12.11
N THR A 77 -19.83 3.58 -11.15
CA THR A 77 -18.48 2.97 -11.35
C THR A 77 -18.52 1.51 -11.81
N MET A 78 -19.58 0.74 -11.49
CA MET A 78 -19.78 -0.60 -12.07
C MET A 78 -19.89 -0.59 -13.61
N PRO A 79 -20.55 0.40 -14.27
CA PRO A 79 -20.53 0.53 -15.72
C PRO A 79 -19.11 0.54 -16.28
N VAL A 80 -18.18 1.33 -15.73
CA VAL A 80 -16.81 1.42 -16.26
C VAL A 80 -16.07 0.09 -16.13
N ALA A 81 -16.05 -0.50 -14.93
CA ALA A 81 -15.35 -1.77 -14.71
C ALA A 81 -15.99 -2.92 -15.52
N SER A 82 -17.33 -2.96 -15.59
CA SER A 82 -18.06 -3.99 -16.34
C SER A 82 -17.92 -3.82 -17.86
N ASN A 83 -17.92 -2.58 -18.36
CA ASN A 83 -17.66 -2.27 -19.77
C ASN A 83 -16.22 -2.61 -20.13
N LEU A 84 -15.25 -2.28 -19.27
CA LEU A 84 -13.86 -2.66 -19.46
C LEU A 84 -13.72 -4.19 -19.53
N MET A 85 -14.34 -4.94 -18.61
CA MET A 85 -14.33 -6.41 -18.67
C MET A 85 -14.94 -6.93 -19.97
N ALA A 86 -16.08 -6.37 -20.40
CA ALA A 86 -16.73 -6.76 -21.65
C ALA A 86 -15.84 -6.49 -22.86
N GLU A 87 -15.14 -5.35 -22.87
CA GLU A 87 -14.21 -4.96 -23.94
C GLU A 87 -12.93 -5.80 -23.94
N LEU A 88 -12.35 -6.07 -22.77
CA LEU A 88 -11.21 -6.98 -22.62
C LEU A 88 -11.53 -8.37 -23.16
N LYS A 89 -12.74 -8.88 -22.88
CA LYS A 89 -13.19 -10.17 -23.40
C LYS A 89 -13.46 -10.13 -24.90
N SER A 90 -14.18 -9.12 -25.39
CA SER A 90 -14.55 -9.04 -26.81
C SER A 90 -13.34 -8.84 -27.73
N LYS A 91 -12.30 -8.17 -27.23
CA LYS A 91 -11.01 -7.97 -27.93
C LYS A 91 -10.01 -9.10 -27.68
N ASN A 92 -10.36 -10.14 -26.93
CA ASN A 92 -9.46 -11.24 -26.57
C ASN A 92 -8.17 -10.77 -25.86
N LEU A 93 -8.29 -9.78 -24.99
CA LEU A 93 -7.20 -9.19 -24.20
C LEU A 93 -7.16 -9.72 -22.77
N ALA A 94 -8.22 -10.39 -22.29
CA ALA A 94 -8.21 -11.14 -21.04
C ALA A 94 -7.48 -12.47 -21.24
N VAL A 95 -6.74 -12.93 -20.23
CA VAL A 95 -6.02 -14.21 -20.28
C VAL A 95 -6.97 -15.36 -19.93
N ASP A 96 -7.14 -16.29 -20.85
CA ASP A 96 -7.91 -17.53 -20.62
C ASP A 96 -7.02 -18.68 -20.10
N GLY A 97 -7.64 -19.73 -19.56
CA GLY A 97 -6.94 -20.97 -19.18
C GLY A 97 -6.02 -20.84 -17.95
N LEU A 98 -6.29 -19.88 -17.08
CA LEU A 98 -5.54 -19.65 -15.85
C LEU A 98 -5.63 -20.83 -14.87
N SER A 99 -4.58 -21.03 -14.08
CA SER A 99 -4.62 -21.97 -12.95
C SER A 99 -5.63 -21.51 -11.91
N ASN A 100 -6.14 -22.43 -11.07
CA ASN A 100 -7.07 -22.10 -9.99
C ASN A 100 -6.55 -20.99 -9.06
N GLN A 101 -5.23 -20.91 -8.85
CA GLN A 101 -4.60 -19.88 -8.02
C GLN A 101 -4.67 -18.50 -8.68
N ALA A 102 -4.47 -18.42 -10.00
CA ALA A 102 -4.59 -17.17 -10.74
C ALA A 102 -6.06 -16.69 -10.81
N VAL A 103 -7.01 -17.61 -10.95
CA VAL A 103 -8.45 -17.30 -10.86
C VAL A 103 -8.82 -16.73 -9.49
N LEU A 104 -8.21 -17.21 -8.40
CA LEU A 104 -8.42 -16.62 -7.08
C LEU A 104 -7.97 -15.16 -7.03
N LEU A 105 -6.81 -14.84 -7.63
CA LEU A 105 -6.32 -13.47 -7.72
C LEU A 105 -7.26 -12.56 -8.51
N GLU A 106 -7.84 -13.04 -9.62
CA GLU A 106 -8.84 -12.28 -10.38
C GLU A 106 -10.08 -11.98 -9.54
N ARG A 107 -10.53 -12.93 -8.70
CA ARG A 107 -11.67 -12.73 -7.79
C ARG A 107 -11.36 -11.71 -6.69
N LEU A 108 -10.13 -11.69 -6.18
CA LEU A 108 -9.70 -10.69 -5.21
C LEU A 108 -9.60 -9.29 -5.85
N ALA A 109 -9.02 -9.21 -7.05
CA ALA A 109 -8.89 -7.97 -7.80
C ALA A 109 -10.22 -7.47 -8.37
N LYS A 110 -11.19 -8.37 -8.56
CA LYS A 110 -12.43 -8.13 -9.32
C LYS A 110 -12.14 -7.63 -10.74
N LEU A 111 -11.02 -8.05 -11.31
CA LEU A 111 -10.54 -7.73 -12.65
C LEU A 111 -9.79 -8.95 -13.20
N PRO A 112 -9.83 -9.20 -14.52
CA PRO A 112 -9.10 -10.32 -15.10
C PRO A 112 -7.61 -10.01 -15.22
N PHE A 113 -6.79 -11.05 -15.31
CA PHE A 113 -5.47 -10.91 -15.92
C PHE A 113 -5.67 -10.45 -17.36
N THR A 114 -4.84 -9.50 -17.77
CA THR A 114 -4.78 -9.05 -19.15
C THR A 114 -3.51 -9.56 -19.79
N GLY A 115 -3.59 -9.95 -21.06
CA GLY A 115 -2.43 -10.25 -21.89
C GLY A 115 -1.98 -9.03 -22.68
N TYR A 116 -0.97 -9.22 -23.53
CA TYR A 116 -0.41 -8.22 -24.43
C TYR A 116 0.09 -6.97 -23.70
N ASN A 117 0.61 -7.17 -22.49
CA ASN A 117 1.25 -6.12 -21.72
C ASN A 117 2.76 -6.17 -21.87
N GLU A 118 3.34 -5.00 -21.72
CA GLU A 118 4.75 -4.80 -21.48
C GLU A 118 4.92 -4.23 -20.08
N VAL A 119 5.80 -4.85 -19.32
CA VAL A 119 6.10 -4.47 -17.94
C VAL A 119 7.60 -4.30 -17.81
N ASP A 120 8.05 -3.07 -17.60
CA ASP A 120 9.45 -2.76 -17.36
C ASP A 120 9.70 -2.57 -15.88
N LEU A 121 10.78 -3.15 -15.39
CA LEU A 121 11.27 -2.96 -14.03
C LEU A 121 12.08 -1.67 -13.98
N LEU A 122 11.73 -0.76 -13.07
CA LEU A 122 12.44 0.49 -12.83
C LEU A 122 13.10 0.39 -11.46
N ILE A 123 14.44 0.42 -11.46
CA ILE A 123 15.26 0.25 -10.27
C ILE A 123 15.69 1.64 -9.79
N ASP A 124 15.32 1.95 -8.55
CA ASP A 124 15.63 3.20 -7.85
C ASP A 124 15.01 4.46 -8.47
N GLY A 125 15.22 5.58 -7.77
CA GLY A 125 14.47 6.80 -8.04
C GLY A 125 14.86 7.47 -9.34
N GLU A 126 16.13 7.44 -9.74
CA GLU A 126 16.59 8.06 -10.98
C GLU A 126 15.87 7.45 -12.20
N GLN A 127 15.97 6.14 -12.39
CA GLN A 127 15.27 5.45 -13.50
C GLN A 127 13.75 5.67 -13.44
N THR A 128 13.19 5.66 -12.22
CA THR A 128 11.75 5.80 -12.03
C THR A 128 11.24 7.19 -12.41
N PHE A 129 11.84 8.24 -11.85
CA PHE A 129 11.39 9.61 -12.06
C PHE A 129 11.78 10.13 -13.44
N ASP A 130 12.90 9.69 -14.02
CA ASP A 130 13.23 9.99 -15.41
C ASP A 130 12.19 9.42 -16.37
N ALA A 131 11.79 8.15 -16.19
CA ALA A 131 10.75 7.54 -17.02
C ALA A 131 9.37 8.21 -16.82
N ILE A 132 9.00 8.54 -15.58
CA ILE A 132 7.76 9.27 -15.28
C ILE A 132 7.78 10.64 -15.97
N PHE A 133 8.87 11.39 -15.86
CA PHE A 133 8.98 12.72 -16.42
C PHE A 133 9.01 12.70 -17.95
N GLU A 134 9.72 11.76 -18.57
CA GLU A 134 9.70 11.56 -20.02
C GLU A 134 8.27 11.34 -20.53
N SER A 135 7.47 10.57 -19.79
CA SER A 135 6.08 10.29 -20.19
C SER A 135 5.14 11.44 -19.88
N ILE A 136 5.32 12.15 -18.77
CA ILE A 136 4.62 13.41 -18.52
C ILE A 136 4.91 14.41 -19.65
N ASP A 137 6.16 14.55 -20.10
CA ASP A 137 6.53 15.47 -21.17
C ASP A 137 5.88 15.13 -22.52
N ARG A 138 5.53 13.86 -22.75
CA ARG A 138 4.82 13.38 -23.94
C ARG A 138 3.29 13.43 -23.83
N ALA A 139 2.73 13.73 -22.66
CA ALA A 139 1.28 13.72 -22.47
C ALA A 139 0.55 14.69 -23.40
N GLU A 140 -0.54 14.22 -24.00
CA GLU A 140 -1.37 14.98 -24.97
C GLU A 140 -2.80 15.23 -24.49
N ASP A 141 -3.36 14.37 -23.63
CA ASP A 141 -4.77 14.42 -23.23
C ASP A 141 -4.95 14.56 -21.71
N TYR A 142 -4.41 13.63 -20.92
CA TYR A 142 -4.52 13.69 -19.47
C TYR A 142 -3.38 13.01 -18.72
N ILE A 143 -3.17 13.48 -17.49
CA ILE A 143 -2.23 12.90 -16.53
C ILE A 143 -2.97 12.66 -15.21
N LEU A 144 -2.87 11.43 -14.70
CA LEU A 144 -3.35 11.04 -13.38
C LEU A 144 -2.13 10.84 -12.48
N VAL A 145 -2.06 11.54 -11.34
CA VAL A 145 -0.94 11.45 -10.41
C VAL A 145 -1.45 11.20 -9.00
N GLN A 146 -0.91 10.20 -8.32
CA GLN A 146 -1.29 9.87 -6.96
C GLN A 146 -0.06 9.39 -6.19
N PHE A 147 0.19 9.97 -5.02
CA PHE A 147 1.27 9.56 -4.13
C PHE A 147 0.87 9.67 -2.65
N TYR A 148 1.45 8.84 -1.80
CA TYR A 148 1.27 8.93 -0.35
C TYR A 148 2.00 10.15 0.24
N ILE A 149 3.28 10.32 -0.11
CA ILE A 149 4.08 11.50 0.28
C ILE A 149 4.42 12.31 -0.96
N VAL A 150 4.15 13.61 -0.88
CA VAL A 150 4.67 14.63 -1.78
C VAL A 150 5.37 15.68 -0.95
N ARG A 151 6.67 15.88 -1.21
CA ARG A 151 7.48 16.95 -0.61
C ARG A 151 7.56 18.17 -1.51
N ASN A 152 7.97 19.30 -0.94
CA ASN A 152 8.30 20.53 -1.67
C ASN A 152 9.83 20.75 -1.71
N ASP A 153 10.53 19.69 -2.04
CA ASP A 153 11.98 19.64 -2.27
C ASP A 153 12.27 19.66 -3.78
N GLU A 154 13.50 19.36 -4.22
CA GLU A 154 13.85 19.54 -5.63
C GLU A 154 13.08 18.60 -6.56
N LEU A 155 12.92 17.33 -6.19
CA LEU A 155 12.10 16.39 -6.93
C LEU A 155 10.63 16.82 -6.95
N GLY A 156 10.07 17.22 -5.81
CA GLY A 156 8.70 17.71 -5.74
C GLY A 156 8.45 18.96 -6.59
N LYS A 157 9.39 19.92 -6.58
CA LYS A 157 9.32 21.11 -7.43
C LYS A 157 9.41 20.78 -8.91
N LYS A 158 10.26 19.81 -9.30
CA LYS A 158 10.36 19.33 -10.70
C LYS A 158 9.05 18.71 -11.16
N LEU A 159 8.46 17.81 -10.37
CA LEU A 159 7.15 17.23 -10.68
C LEU A 159 6.10 18.33 -10.83
N LYS A 160 6.01 19.24 -9.85
CA LYS A 160 5.09 20.37 -9.91
C LYS A 160 5.24 21.18 -11.20
N ALA A 161 6.46 21.58 -11.54
CA ALA A 161 6.72 22.41 -12.72
C ALA A 161 6.21 21.74 -14.01
N LYS A 162 6.47 20.44 -14.17
CA LYS A 162 5.99 19.67 -15.34
C LYS A 162 4.46 19.55 -15.38
N LEU A 163 3.83 19.30 -14.24
CA LEU A 163 2.36 19.25 -14.17
C LEU A 163 1.71 20.60 -14.48
N GLU A 164 2.28 21.70 -13.98
CA GLU A 164 1.80 23.05 -14.30
C GLU A 164 2.01 23.40 -15.78
N GLU A 165 3.15 23.02 -16.37
CA GLU A 165 3.41 23.21 -17.80
C GLU A 165 2.36 22.49 -18.65
N LYS A 166 2.09 21.22 -18.36
CA LYS A 166 1.09 20.43 -19.08
C LYS A 166 -0.33 20.96 -18.89
N ALA A 167 -0.70 21.36 -17.68
CA ALA A 167 -2.01 21.96 -17.44
C ALA A 167 -2.19 23.27 -18.24
N ARG A 168 -1.16 24.14 -18.29
CA ARG A 168 -1.19 25.36 -19.10
C ARG A 168 -1.22 25.09 -20.60
N ALA A 169 -0.66 23.97 -21.05
CA ALA A 169 -0.73 23.51 -22.43
C ALA A 169 -2.09 22.88 -22.80
N GLY A 170 -3.03 22.79 -21.86
CA GLY A 170 -4.38 22.27 -22.09
C GLY A 170 -4.56 20.78 -21.79
N VAL A 171 -3.51 20.09 -21.31
CA VAL A 171 -3.60 18.70 -20.85
C VAL A 171 -4.33 18.65 -19.51
N ARG A 172 -5.27 17.73 -19.35
CA ARG A 172 -6.06 17.60 -18.11
C ARG A 172 -5.24 16.90 -17.04
N VAL A 173 -4.92 17.59 -15.95
CA VAL A 173 -4.06 17.03 -14.90
C VAL A 173 -4.84 16.85 -13.60
N TYR A 174 -4.88 15.62 -13.10
CA TYR A 174 -5.50 15.24 -11.84
C TYR A 174 -4.43 14.76 -10.85
N MET A 175 -4.40 15.36 -9.66
CA MET A 175 -3.42 15.01 -8.63
C MET A 175 -4.09 14.67 -7.30
N LEU A 176 -3.84 13.46 -6.80
CA LEU A 176 -4.25 12.98 -5.49
C LEU A 176 -3.05 12.87 -4.56
N TYR A 177 -3.25 13.18 -3.28
CA TYR A 177 -2.23 12.97 -2.26
C TYR A 177 -2.85 12.63 -0.90
N ASP A 178 -2.15 11.85 -0.07
CA ASP A 178 -2.58 11.61 1.31
C ASP A 178 -2.27 12.83 2.20
N GLU A 179 -3.30 13.42 2.82
CA GLU A 179 -3.14 14.67 3.56
C GLU A 179 -2.30 14.53 4.84
N ILE A 180 -2.18 13.33 5.39
CA ILE A 180 -1.40 13.11 6.61
C ILE A 180 0.02 12.66 6.25
N GLY A 181 0.19 11.82 5.23
CA GLY A 181 1.50 11.50 4.65
C GLY A 181 2.20 12.77 4.15
N SER A 182 1.47 13.63 3.44
CA SER A 182 1.98 14.90 2.90
C SER A 182 1.67 16.11 3.81
N HIS A 183 1.66 15.93 5.14
CA HIS A 183 1.34 17.01 6.09
C HIS A 183 2.29 18.22 6.00
N GLN A 184 3.52 18.01 5.52
CA GLN A 184 4.53 19.08 5.31
C GLN A 184 4.34 19.83 3.99
N LEU A 185 3.43 19.39 3.10
CA LEU A 185 3.21 20.02 1.81
C LEU A 185 2.59 21.43 2.01
N PRO A 186 3.23 22.51 1.55
CA PRO A 186 2.74 23.86 1.79
C PRO A 186 1.41 24.15 1.09
N ARG A 187 0.61 25.06 1.67
CA ARG A 187 -0.62 25.56 1.02
C ARG A 187 -0.32 26.28 -0.30
N SER A 188 0.83 26.96 -0.39
CA SER A 188 1.28 27.65 -1.62
C SER A 188 1.49 26.68 -2.77
N TYR A 189 2.18 25.56 -2.53
CA TYR A 189 2.39 24.49 -3.52
C TYR A 189 1.07 24.05 -4.17
N ARG A 190 0.05 23.77 -3.35
CA ARG A 190 -1.27 23.34 -3.84
C ARG A 190 -2.09 24.45 -4.48
N ARG A 191 -1.85 25.70 -4.09
CA ARG A 191 -2.51 26.85 -4.71
C ARG A 191 -1.95 27.07 -6.11
N GLU A 192 -0.62 27.09 -6.24
CA GLU A 192 0.07 27.30 -7.52
C GLU A 192 -0.29 26.23 -8.57
N LEU A 193 -0.39 24.96 -8.16
CA LEU A 193 -0.93 23.89 -9.03
C LEU A 193 -2.36 24.18 -9.51
N ARG A 194 -3.26 24.58 -8.60
CA ARG A 194 -4.65 24.92 -8.96
C ARG A 194 -4.72 26.12 -9.89
N ASP A 195 -3.92 27.14 -9.62
CA ASP A 195 -3.86 28.36 -10.42
C ASP A 195 -3.34 28.06 -11.84
N ALA A 196 -2.53 27.02 -12.01
CA ALA A 196 -2.08 26.53 -13.32
C ALA A 196 -3.11 25.64 -14.05
N GLY A 197 -4.23 25.28 -13.41
CA GLY A 197 -5.27 24.41 -13.97
C GLY A 197 -5.21 22.95 -13.53
N VAL A 198 -4.33 22.58 -12.59
CA VAL A 198 -4.25 21.22 -12.05
C VAL A 198 -5.38 20.96 -11.05
N GLU A 199 -6.12 19.88 -11.28
CA GLU A 199 -7.14 19.37 -10.36
C GLU A 199 -6.51 18.57 -9.22
N ILE A 200 -6.06 19.27 -8.17
CA ILE A 200 -5.43 18.66 -7.00
C ILE A 200 -6.41 18.49 -5.83
N TYR A 201 -6.49 17.26 -5.30
CA TYR A 201 -7.32 16.91 -4.14
C TYR A 201 -6.54 16.11 -3.09
N PRO A 202 -6.72 16.40 -1.79
CA PRO A 202 -6.31 15.47 -0.75
C PRO A 202 -7.25 14.26 -0.76
N PHE A 203 -6.76 13.07 -0.40
CA PHE A 203 -7.59 11.87 -0.30
C PHE A 203 -8.74 12.05 0.69
N HIS A 204 -8.54 12.85 1.74
CA HIS A 204 -9.55 13.18 2.75
C HIS A 204 -10.07 11.95 3.51
N SER A 205 -9.18 11.18 4.15
CA SER A 205 -9.56 10.05 5.01
C SER A 205 -10.44 10.51 6.20
N THR A 206 -10.31 11.77 6.62
CA THR A 206 -11.13 12.34 7.71
C THR A 206 -12.42 13.02 7.25
N LYS A 207 -12.86 12.83 6.00
CA LYS A 207 -14.05 13.48 5.43
C LYS A 207 -15.35 13.05 6.10
N GLY A 208 -16.15 14.02 6.54
CA GLY A 208 -17.49 13.79 7.07
C GLY A 208 -17.55 13.44 8.55
N SER A 209 -18.74 13.60 9.15
CA SER A 209 -18.96 13.43 10.59
C SER A 209 -18.62 12.04 11.10
N ALA A 210 -18.80 11.01 10.25
CA ALA A 210 -18.53 9.62 10.54
C ALA A 210 -17.03 9.27 10.56
N ASN A 211 -16.18 9.99 9.80
CA ASN A 211 -14.77 9.63 9.60
C ASN A 211 -13.79 10.62 10.24
N ARG A 212 -14.26 11.65 10.93
CA ARG A 212 -13.44 12.74 11.51
C ARG A 212 -12.27 12.31 12.42
N PHE A 213 -12.32 11.08 12.95
CA PHE A 213 -11.29 10.52 13.82
C PHE A 213 -10.50 9.37 13.16
N GLN A 214 -10.79 9.03 11.91
CA GLN A 214 -10.18 7.89 11.21
C GLN A 214 -8.82 8.24 10.61
N LEU A 215 -7.85 8.58 11.46
CA LEU A 215 -6.47 8.90 11.06
C LEU A 215 -5.67 7.67 10.60
N ASN A 216 -6.16 6.48 10.94
CA ASN A 216 -5.46 5.23 10.70
C ASN A 216 -5.50 4.76 9.25
N PHE A 217 -6.53 5.10 8.49
CA PHE A 217 -6.64 4.68 7.09
C PHE A 217 -5.91 5.67 6.20
N ARG A 218 -5.08 5.14 5.30
CA ARG A 218 -4.20 5.96 4.46
C ARG A 218 -4.27 5.52 3.02
N ASN A 219 -4.18 6.49 2.13
CA ASN A 219 -4.00 6.19 0.73
C ASN A 219 -2.51 5.99 0.47
N HIS A 220 -2.08 4.73 0.39
CA HIS A 220 -0.68 4.39 0.21
C HIS A 220 -0.33 4.09 -1.26
N ARG A 221 -1.28 4.28 -2.18
CA ARG A 221 -1.09 4.04 -3.61
C ARG A 221 -0.18 5.10 -4.23
N LYS A 222 0.61 4.66 -5.21
CA LYS A 222 1.54 5.46 -5.99
C LYS A 222 1.27 5.11 -7.44
N ILE A 223 0.58 6.02 -8.13
CA ILE A 223 0.05 5.80 -9.48
C ILE A 223 0.39 7.03 -10.30
N VAL A 224 1.01 6.82 -11.46
CA VAL A 224 1.03 7.82 -12.52
C VAL A 224 0.46 7.18 -13.77
N VAL A 225 -0.51 7.81 -14.43
CA VAL A 225 -1.04 7.37 -15.73
C VAL A 225 -0.97 8.54 -16.71
N VAL A 226 -0.50 8.26 -17.92
CA VAL A 226 -0.45 9.22 -19.02
C VAL A 226 -1.30 8.71 -20.18
N ASP A 227 -2.31 9.50 -20.56
CA ASP A 227 -3.22 9.31 -21.71
C ASP A 227 -3.91 7.92 -21.80
N GLY A 228 -3.88 7.14 -20.71
CA GLY A 228 -4.34 5.75 -20.69
C GLY A 228 -3.50 4.84 -21.57
N HIS A 229 -2.27 5.23 -21.88
CA HIS A 229 -1.33 4.46 -22.69
C HIS A 229 -0.18 3.90 -21.87
N GLU A 230 0.17 4.59 -20.78
CA GLU A 230 1.24 4.18 -19.90
C GLU A 230 0.87 4.43 -18.44
N ALA A 231 1.29 3.51 -17.56
CA ALA A 231 1.13 3.64 -16.12
C ALA A 231 2.41 3.30 -15.36
N PHE A 232 2.57 3.90 -14.18
CA PHE A 232 3.67 3.66 -13.26
C PHE A 232 3.12 3.32 -11.89
N VAL A 233 3.60 2.21 -11.31
CA VAL A 233 3.18 1.73 -9.98
C VAL A 233 4.38 1.15 -9.23
N GLY A 234 4.53 1.44 -7.95
CA GLY A 234 5.61 0.87 -7.12
C GLY A 234 5.83 1.61 -5.81
N GLY A 235 7.02 1.46 -5.19
CA GLY A 235 7.24 1.88 -3.82
C GLY A 235 7.65 3.35 -3.58
N HIS A 236 8.19 4.04 -4.59
CA HIS A 236 8.70 5.43 -4.49
C HIS A 236 7.60 6.46 -4.14
N ASN A 237 7.90 7.34 -3.19
CA ASN A 237 7.17 8.60 -3.03
C ASN A 237 7.93 9.76 -3.70
N VAL A 238 7.33 10.95 -3.71
CA VAL A 238 7.97 12.15 -4.25
C VAL A 238 8.71 12.87 -3.12
N GLY A 239 10.03 12.62 -3.04
CA GLY A 239 10.97 13.33 -2.18
C GLY A 239 12.43 13.03 -2.54
N ASP A 240 13.34 13.95 -2.24
CA ASP A 240 14.76 13.87 -2.61
C ASP A 240 15.46 12.64 -2.01
N GLU A 241 14.94 12.10 -0.88
CA GLU A 241 15.45 10.86 -0.28
C GLU A 241 15.35 9.65 -1.23
N TYR A 242 14.37 9.64 -2.13
CA TYR A 242 14.16 8.56 -3.10
C TYR A 242 15.12 8.60 -4.29
N LEU A 243 15.82 9.72 -4.51
CA LEU A 243 16.84 9.86 -5.55
C LEU A 243 18.25 9.50 -5.06
N GLY A 244 18.42 9.13 -3.79
CA GLY A 244 19.74 8.87 -3.21
C GLY A 244 20.63 10.12 -3.04
N VAL A 245 20.11 11.32 -3.33
CA VAL A 245 20.87 12.59 -3.30
C VAL A 245 20.67 13.41 -2.03
N ALA A 246 19.82 12.97 -1.10
CA ALA A 246 19.54 13.69 0.13
C ALA A 246 20.74 13.64 1.09
N ALA A 247 21.40 14.79 1.28
CA ALA A 247 22.57 14.91 2.15
C ALA A 247 22.29 14.42 3.57
N GLY A 248 23.09 13.46 4.05
CA GLY A 248 22.99 12.91 5.40
C GLY A 248 21.90 11.86 5.59
N MET A 249 21.26 11.39 4.52
CA MET A 249 20.29 10.28 4.57
C MET A 249 20.89 9.00 3.95
N PRO A 250 20.49 7.80 4.43
CA PRO A 250 20.83 6.56 3.74
C PRO A 250 20.19 6.54 2.36
N GLU A 251 20.89 5.96 1.39
CA GLU A 251 20.36 5.75 0.03
C GLU A 251 19.10 4.87 0.10
N TRP A 252 18.04 5.27 -0.62
CA TRP A 252 16.79 4.51 -0.66
C TRP A 252 16.81 3.58 -1.86
N ARG A 253 16.71 2.28 -1.57
CA ARG A 253 16.62 1.21 -2.57
C ARG A 253 15.16 0.82 -2.75
N ASP A 254 14.56 1.11 -3.90
CA ASP A 254 13.13 0.85 -4.14
C ASP A 254 12.85 0.53 -5.62
N THR A 255 11.64 0.09 -5.93
CA THR A 255 11.30 -0.50 -7.23
C THR A 255 9.94 0.01 -7.71
N HIS A 256 9.87 0.34 -8.99
CA HIS A 256 8.64 0.64 -9.73
C HIS A 256 8.50 -0.27 -10.95
N VAL A 257 7.29 -0.32 -11.49
CA VAL A 257 7.04 -0.87 -12.82
C VAL A 257 6.46 0.20 -13.73
N ARG A 258 6.92 0.20 -14.98
CA ARG A 258 6.32 0.94 -16.10
C ARG A 258 5.50 -0.03 -16.94
N LEU A 259 4.26 0.31 -17.18
CA LEU A 259 3.24 -0.56 -17.76
C LEU A 259 2.72 0.03 -19.06
N ARG A 260 2.71 -0.78 -20.12
CA ARG A 260 2.02 -0.47 -21.38
C ARG A 260 1.14 -1.66 -21.76
N GLY A 261 -0.01 -1.38 -22.34
CA GLY A 261 -0.98 -2.40 -22.73
C GLY A 261 -2.29 -2.35 -21.92
N PRO A 262 -3.14 -3.37 -22.04
CA PRO A 262 -4.49 -3.36 -21.46
C PRO A 262 -4.55 -3.20 -19.93
N VAL A 263 -3.49 -3.57 -19.20
CA VAL A 263 -3.43 -3.42 -17.73
C VAL A 263 -3.51 -1.95 -17.29
N VAL A 264 -3.15 -1.00 -18.15
CA VAL A 264 -3.19 0.44 -17.85
C VAL A 264 -4.62 0.88 -17.49
N GLN A 265 -5.64 0.42 -18.21
CA GLN A 265 -7.04 0.71 -17.92
C GLN A 265 -7.45 0.17 -16.54
N SER A 266 -6.94 -1.00 -16.16
CA SER A 266 -7.17 -1.59 -14.83
C SER A 266 -6.55 -0.75 -13.71
N VAL A 267 -5.39 -0.11 -13.94
CA VAL A 267 -4.75 0.82 -12.99
C VAL A 267 -5.54 2.14 -12.86
N GLN A 268 -6.25 2.57 -13.90
CA GLN A 268 -7.09 3.77 -13.83
C GLN A 268 -8.30 3.61 -12.90
N ILE A 269 -8.82 2.39 -12.73
CA ILE A 269 -9.99 2.11 -11.89
C ILE A 269 -9.77 2.58 -10.43
N PRO A 270 -8.75 2.10 -9.69
CA PRO A 270 -8.54 2.55 -8.32
C PRO A 270 -8.27 4.05 -8.22
N PHE A 271 -7.61 4.67 -9.21
CA PHE A 271 -7.44 6.13 -9.24
C PHE A 271 -8.80 6.84 -9.38
N ALA A 272 -9.66 6.39 -10.28
CA ALA A 272 -10.98 6.98 -10.50
C ALA A 272 -11.87 6.81 -9.25
N GLU A 273 -11.83 5.66 -8.57
CA GLU A 273 -12.50 5.46 -7.29
C GLU A 273 -12.00 6.44 -6.21
N ASP A 274 -10.68 6.61 -6.10
CA ASP A 274 -10.07 7.52 -5.12
C ASP A 274 -10.38 8.99 -5.43
N LEU A 275 -10.37 9.38 -6.72
CA LEU A 275 -10.74 10.72 -7.16
C LEU A 275 -12.21 11.01 -6.88
N HIS A 276 -13.08 10.05 -7.14
CA HIS A 276 -14.50 10.16 -6.84
C HIS A 276 -14.74 10.37 -5.34
N TRP A 277 -14.08 9.58 -4.49
CA TRP A 277 -14.13 9.78 -3.04
C TRP A 277 -13.65 11.18 -2.62
N ALA A 278 -12.49 11.60 -3.15
CA ALA A 278 -11.85 12.86 -2.78
C ALA A 278 -12.67 14.08 -3.20
N SER A 279 -13.10 14.10 -4.48
CA SER A 279 -13.70 15.27 -5.15
C SER A 279 -15.23 15.24 -5.24
N GLY A 280 -15.85 14.06 -5.17
CA GLY A 280 -17.27 13.85 -5.48
C GLY A 280 -17.57 13.74 -6.99
N LYS A 281 -16.56 13.78 -7.87
CA LYS A 281 -16.75 13.60 -9.31
C LYS A 281 -16.91 12.12 -9.65
N THR A 282 -18.01 11.72 -10.26
CA THR A 282 -18.32 10.30 -10.48
C THR A 282 -17.59 9.69 -11.68
N LEU A 283 -17.44 10.44 -12.77
CA LEU A 283 -16.78 9.97 -13.98
C LEU A 283 -15.91 11.09 -14.55
N ILE A 284 -14.64 10.78 -14.80
CA ILE A 284 -13.75 11.58 -15.64
C ILE A 284 -13.73 10.97 -17.03
N ASP A 285 -13.80 11.82 -18.06
CA ASP A 285 -13.81 11.42 -19.46
C ASP A 285 -12.40 11.06 -19.93
N ILE A 286 -11.93 9.88 -19.55
CA ILE A 286 -10.58 9.38 -19.86
C ILE A 286 -10.64 8.17 -20.78
N ASN A 287 -9.50 7.79 -21.35
CA ASN A 287 -9.42 6.66 -22.26
C ASN A 287 -9.58 5.32 -21.51
N TRP A 288 -10.77 4.75 -21.62
CA TRP A 288 -11.12 3.43 -21.07
C TRP A 288 -10.94 2.28 -22.07
N SER A 289 -10.53 2.55 -23.32
CA SER A 289 -10.42 1.53 -24.35
C SER A 289 -9.05 0.84 -24.30
N PRO A 290 -8.95 -0.42 -23.87
CA PRO A 290 -7.68 -1.13 -23.80
C PRO A 290 -7.11 -1.39 -25.20
N LYS A 291 -5.79 -1.26 -25.30
CA LYS A 291 -4.99 -1.54 -26.51
C LYS A 291 -3.77 -2.39 -26.14
N PRO A 292 -3.38 -3.37 -26.99
CA PRO A 292 -2.11 -4.09 -26.84
C PRO A 292 -0.89 -3.17 -26.76
N ALA A 293 0.14 -3.60 -26.04
CA ALA A 293 1.47 -2.99 -26.12
C ALA A 293 2.06 -3.13 -27.53
N LYS A 294 2.82 -2.12 -27.99
CA LYS A 294 3.37 -2.08 -29.36
C LYS A 294 4.55 -3.04 -29.58
N SER A 295 5.26 -3.41 -28.52
CA SER A 295 6.50 -4.19 -28.56
C SER A 295 6.31 -5.66 -28.94
N GLY A 296 5.08 -6.17 -28.94
CA GLY A 296 4.80 -7.59 -29.15
C GLY A 296 5.01 -8.46 -27.90
N ASN A 297 5.45 -7.88 -26.78
CA ASN A 297 5.49 -8.56 -25.48
C ASN A 297 4.08 -8.94 -25.03
N ASN A 298 3.96 -10.11 -24.41
CA ASN A 298 2.68 -10.70 -24.02
C ASN A 298 2.66 -11.12 -22.55
N ALA A 299 3.14 -10.24 -21.66
CA ALA A 299 3.11 -10.50 -20.23
C ALA A 299 1.66 -10.51 -19.73
N ALA A 300 1.29 -11.54 -18.97
CA ALA A 300 0.01 -11.57 -18.28
C ALA A 300 0.11 -10.71 -17.01
N ALA A 301 -0.66 -9.62 -16.93
CA ALA A 301 -0.62 -8.69 -15.81
C ALA A 301 -2.00 -8.45 -15.21
N LEU A 302 -2.04 -8.37 -13.88
CA LEU A 302 -3.23 -8.10 -13.08
C LEU A 302 -2.95 -6.91 -12.15
N CYS A 303 -3.83 -5.91 -12.19
CA CYS A 303 -3.85 -4.84 -11.20
C CYS A 303 -4.72 -5.26 -10.01
N LEU A 304 -4.08 -5.48 -8.86
CA LEU A 304 -4.74 -5.78 -7.60
C LEU A 304 -4.75 -4.53 -6.71
N ALA A 305 -5.90 -3.86 -6.64
CA ALA A 305 -6.12 -2.79 -5.69
C ALA A 305 -6.81 -3.33 -4.45
N THR A 306 -6.21 -3.12 -3.27
CA THR A 306 -6.77 -3.58 -1.98
C THR A 306 -7.01 -2.42 -1.05
N GLY A 307 -7.91 -2.56 -0.08
CA GLY A 307 -8.07 -1.53 0.94
C GLY A 307 -9.01 -1.87 2.09
N PRO A 308 -9.07 -1.01 3.12
CA PRO A 308 -9.91 -1.18 4.31
C PRO A 308 -11.42 -1.12 4.05
N ALA A 309 -11.81 -0.78 2.81
CA ALA A 309 -13.19 -0.74 2.35
C ALA A 309 -13.65 -2.07 1.70
N ASP A 310 -12.74 -3.03 1.51
CA ASP A 310 -13.06 -4.33 0.94
C ASP A 310 -13.87 -5.21 1.90
N THR A 311 -14.67 -6.11 1.33
CA THR A 311 -15.46 -7.08 2.11
C THR A 311 -14.60 -8.20 2.68
N LEU A 312 -13.50 -8.51 2.01
CA LEU A 312 -12.49 -9.49 2.42
C LEU A 312 -11.19 -8.76 2.75
N GLU A 313 -10.31 -9.37 3.55
CA GLU A 313 -8.93 -8.88 3.74
C GLU A 313 -8.09 -9.19 2.49
N SER A 314 -8.40 -8.55 1.35
CA SER A 314 -7.87 -8.88 0.03
C SER A 314 -6.34 -8.95 -0.02
N CYS A 315 -5.67 -8.03 0.68
CA CYS A 315 -4.20 -7.98 0.75
C CYS A 315 -3.62 -9.17 1.52
N THR A 316 -4.19 -9.51 2.69
CA THR A 316 -3.84 -10.74 3.43
C THR A 316 -4.05 -11.98 2.58
N LEU A 317 -5.21 -12.08 1.91
CA LEU A 317 -5.55 -13.23 1.06
C LEU A 317 -4.63 -13.36 -0.16
N PHE A 318 -4.18 -12.24 -0.73
CA PHE A 318 -3.16 -12.23 -1.77
C PHE A 318 -1.87 -12.87 -1.28
N PHE A 319 -1.32 -12.39 -0.15
CA PHE A 319 -0.09 -12.95 0.41
C PHE A 319 -0.23 -14.43 0.78
N LEU A 320 -1.34 -14.82 1.40
CA LEU A 320 -1.62 -16.24 1.67
C LEU A 320 -1.68 -17.07 0.39
N ASN A 321 -2.30 -16.57 -0.68
CA ASN A 321 -2.35 -17.30 -1.95
C ASN A 321 -0.96 -17.48 -2.57
N VAL A 322 -0.15 -16.42 -2.65
CA VAL A 322 1.19 -16.52 -3.27
C VAL A 322 2.12 -17.42 -2.46
N ILE A 323 2.08 -17.35 -1.12
CA ILE A 323 2.89 -18.20 -0.23
C ILE A 323 2.50 -19.67 -0.37
N ASN A 324 1.19 -19.96 -0.45
CA ASN A 324 0.71 -21.34 -0.58
C ASN A 324 0.84 -21.88 -2.01
N SER A 325 1.01 -21.00 -3.00
CA SER A 325 1.20 -21.41 -4.40
C SER A 325 2.66 -21.74 -4.73
N ALA A 326 3.63 -21.15 -4.02
CA ALA A 326 5.05 -21.38 -4.24
C ALA A 326 5.44 -22.87 -4.13
N GLN A 327 6.18 -23.35 -5.13
CA GLN A 327 6.67 -24.73 -5.21
C GLN A 327 8.18 -24.85 -5.01
N ASP A 328 8.96 -23.94 -5.59
CA ASP A 328 10.42 -23.96 -5.59
C ASP A 328 11.01 -22.83 -4.76
N ARG A 329 10.51 -21.60 -4.95
CA ARG A 329 11.01 -20.41 -4.21
C ARG A 329 9.93 -19.39 -3.91
N LEU A 330 10.16 -18.67 -2.80
CA LEU A 330 9.38 -17.51 -2.41
C LEU A 330 10.34 -16.45 -1.86
N TRP A 331 10.59 -15.38 -2.62
CA TRP A 331 11.40 -14.27 -2.16
C TRP A 331 10.54 -13.01 -2.00
N ILE A 332 10.63 -12.34 -0.86
CA ILE A 332 9.85 -11.13 -0.55
C ILE A 332 10.80 -10.04 -0.10
N ALA A 333 10.80 -8.90 -0.77
CA ALA A 333 11.47 -7.68 -0.32
C ALA A 333 10.44 -6.68 0.20
N SER A 334 10.62 -6.21 1.43
CA SER A 334 9.72 -5.27 2.08
C SER A 334 10.46 -4.35 3.05
N PRO A 335 10.11 -3.05 3.21
CA PRO A 335 10.69 -2.23 4.28
C PRO A 335 10.38 -2.78 5.67
N TYR A 336 9.27 -3.52 5.80
CA TYR A 336 8.75 -3.96 7.08
C TYR A 336 8.35 -5.42 7.04
N PHE A 337 8.69 -6.16 8.10
CA PHE A 337 8.28 -7.54 8.31
C PHE A 337 7.58 -7.65 9.67
N VAL A 338 6.30 -7.32 9.66
CA VAL A 338 5.40 -7.45 10.82
C VAL A 338 4.11 -8.14 10.37
N PRO A 339 4.19 -9.35 9.79
CA PRO A 339 3.00 -10.06 9.32
C PRO A 339 2.12 -10.53 10.48
N ASP A 340 0.89 -10.93 10.14
CA ASP A 340 0.00 -11.59 11.08
C ASP A 340 0.35 -13.08 11.27
N GLU A 341 -0.28 -13.72 12.27
CA GLU A 341 0.02 -15.11 12.61
C GLU A 341 -0.34 -16.10 11.50
N GLN A 342 -1.35 -15.79 10.68
CA GLN A 342 -1.79 -16.64 9.57
C GLN A 342 -0.73 -16.63 8.44
N VAL A 343 -0.18 -15.46 8.14
CA VAL A 343 0.90 -15.29 7.16
C VAL A 343 2.19 -15.93 7.67
N VAL A 344 2.54 -15.77 8.95
CA VAL A 344 3.69 -16.51 9.53
C VAL A 344 3.50 -18.01 9.40
N SER A 345 2.31 -18.53 9.72
CA SER A 345 2.00 -19.97 9.57
C SER A 345 2.12 -20.43 8.12
N ALA A 346 1.67 -19.62 7.15
CA ALA A 346 1.82 -19.92 5.74
C ALA A 346 3.29 -19.96 5.29
N LEU A 347 4.13 -19.02 5.76
CA LEU A 347 5.57 -19.03 5.48
C LEU A 347 6.24 -20.29 6.04
N GLN A 348 5.85 -20.69 7.26
CA GLN A 348 6.35 -21.92 7.87
C GLN A 348 5.95 -23.15 7.06
N LEU A 349 4.70 -23.23 6.61
CA LEU A 349 4.24 -24.31 5.74
C LEU A 349 5.00 -24.33 4.41
N ALA A 350 5.27 -23.18 3.79
CA ALA A 350 6.05 -23.12 2.56
C ALA A 350 7.47 -23.67 2.76
N ALA A 351 8.17 -23.23 3.81
CA ALA A 351 9.51 -23.71 4.11
C ALA A 351 9.52 -25.22 4.43
N LEU A 352 8.53 -25.73 5.18
CA LEU A 352 8.38 -27.16 5.46
C LEU A 352 8.05 -28.01 4.22
N ARG A 353 7.47 -27.41 3.17
CA ARG A 353 7.30 -28.07 1.86
C ARG A 353 8.62 -28.17 1.07
N GLY A 354 9.69 -27.51 1.51
CA GLY A 354 10.98 -27.46 0.82
C GLY A 354 11.18 -26.23 -0.09
N VAL A 355 10.26 -25.26 -0.05
CA VAL A 355 10.38 -23.99 -0.79
C VAL A 355 11.55 -23.17 -0.21
N ASP A 356 12.41 -22.60 -1.06
CA ASP A 356 13.43 -21.63 -0.62
C ASP A 356 12.78 -20.28 -0.30
N VAL A 357 12.45 -20.08 0.98
CA VAL A 357 11.80 -18.84 1.46
C VAL A 357 12.85 -17.85 1.93
N ARG A 358 12.90 -16.68 1.28
CA ARG A 358 13.79 -15.56 1.64
C ARG A 358 12.99 -14.27 1.84
N ILE A 359 13.24 -13.59 2.95
CA ILE A 359 12.65 -12.29 3.25
C ILE A 359 13.78 -11.27 3.33
N LEU A 360 13.74 -10.23 2.49
CA LEU A 360 14.70 -9.14 2.49
C LEU A 360 14.09 -7.91 3.15
N ILE A 361 14.75 -7.40 4.19
CA ILE A 361 14.34 -6.23 4.98
C ILE A 361 15.53 -5.27 5.18
N PRO A 362 15.29 -3.99 5.49
CA PRO A 362 16.38 -3.05 5.76
C PRO A 362 17.06 -3.31 7.11
N GLU A 363 18.39 -3.15 7.17
CA GLU A 363 19.09 -3.00 8.44
C GLU A 363 18.90 -1.60 9.03
N LYS A 364 19.06 -0.57 8.20
CA LYS A 364 18.87 0.83 8.58
C LYS A 364 17.39 1.17 8.56
N ALA A 365 16.78 1.49 9.70
CA ALA A 365 15.35 1.73 9.79
C ALA A 365 14.96 3.21 9.73
N ASP A 366 13.85 3.51 9.05
CA ASP A 366 13.13 4.79 9.18
C ASP A 366 12.19 4.81 10.40
N SER A 367 11.75 3.63 10.85
CA SER A 367 10.90 3.42 12.03
C SER A 367 11.51 2.42 13.01
N GLN A 368 11.99 2.95 14.15
CA GLN A 368 12.59 2.14 15.23
C GLN A 368 11.60 1.14 15.84
N LEU A 369 10.31 1.50 15.92
CA LEU A 369 9.27 0.62 16.45
C LEU A 369 9.12 -0.63 15.58
N VAL A 370 9.06 -0.45 14.26
CA VAL A 370 8.88 -1.55 13.30
C VAL A 370 10.15 -2.39 13.21
N TRP A 371 11.31 -1.75 13.23
CA TRP A 371 12.60 -2.44 13.28
C TRP A 371 12.72 -3.35 14.50
N LEU A 372 12.35 -2.88 15.70
CA LEU A 372 12.32 -3.71 16.90
C LEU A 372 11.32 -4.87 16.77
N SER A 373 10.12 -4.63 16.23
CA SER A 373 9.11 -5.70 16.03
C SER A 373 9.61 -6.83 15.13
N SER A 374 10.41 -6.53 14.11
CA SER A 374 10.94 -7.52 13.16
C SER A 374 11.74 -8.64 13.85
N PHE A 375 12.55 -8.32 14.88
CA PHE A 375 13.31 -9.32 15.65
C PHE A 375 12.43 -10.34 16.35
N SER A 376 11.17 -9.99 16.63
CA SER A 376 10.25 -10.89 17.32
C SER A 376 9.84 -12.11 16.50
N TYR A 377 10.09 -12.08 15.19
CA TYR A 377 9.73 -13.14 14.24
C TYR A 377 10.89 -14.11 13.93
N LEU A 378 12.15 -13.72 14.16
CA LEU A 378 13.35 -14.52 13.80
C LEU A 378 13.27 -15.96 14.36
N ASN A 379 12.86 -16.11 15.61
CA ASN A 379 12.72 -17.43 16.25
C ASN A 379 11.61 -18.30 15.62
N GLN A 380 10.58 -17.69 15.04
CA GLN A 380 9.49 -18.41 14.38
C GLN A 380 9.84 -18.77 12.93
N THR A 381 10.69 -17.97 12.27
CA THR A 381 11.05 -18.13 10.86
C THR A 381 12.29 -19.00 10.67
N GLU A 382 13.38 -18.75 11.40
CA GLU A 382 14.65 -19.45 11.17
C GLU A 382 14.56 -20.95 11.49
N LYS A 383 13.82 -21.32 12.55
CA LYS A 383 13.67 -22.72 12.98
C LYS A 383 13.12 -23.67 11.92
N VAL A 384 12.39 -23.13 10.94
CA VAL A 384 11.78 -23.89 9.85
C VAL A 384 12.46 -23.66 8.51
N GLY A 385 13.59 -22.93 8.49
CA GLY A 385 14.38 -22.67 7.29
C GLY A 385 14.01 -21.40 6.50
N VAL A 386 13.13 -20.54 7.01
CA VAL A 386 12.88 -19.23 6.40
C VAL A 386 14.08 -18.32 6.69
N LYS A 387 14.71 -17.81 5.62
CA LYS A 387 15.90 -16.95 5.70
C LYS A 387 15.50 -15.49 5.68
N VAL A 388 15.90 -14.72 6.69
CA VAL A 388 15.65 -13.28 6.76
C VAL A 388 16.97 -12.55 6.51
N TYR A 389 17.07 -11.79 5.43
CA TYR A 389 18.23 -11.00 5.05
C TYR A 389 18.02 -9.53 5.40
N ARG A 390 19.07 -8.89 5.92
CA ARG A 390 19.13 -7.48 6.30
C ARG A 390 20.03 -6.72 5.32
N TYR A 391 19.42 -5.86 4.51
CA TYR A 391 20.09 -5.03 3.52
C TYR A 391 20.95 -3.96 4.20
N GLN A 392 22.25 -3.92 3.86
CA GLN A 392 23.25 -3.11 4.54
C GLN A 392 23.45 -1.70 3.96
N PRO A 393 23.49 -1.50 2.62
CA PRO A 393 23.90 -0.21 2.05
C PRO A 393 23.02 0.97 2.46
N GLY A 394 21.70 0.77 2.53
CA GLY A 394 20.74 1.85 2.65
C GLY A 394 19.42 1.44 3.29
N PHE A 395 18.38 2.25 3.08
CA PHE A 395 17.02 1.88 3.46
C PHE A 395 16.35 1.16 2.29
N LEU A 396 16.17 -0.14 2.43
CA LEU A 396 15.39 -0.96 1.51
C LEU A 396 13.90 -0.65 1.68
N HIS A 397 13.30 -0.05 0.66
CA HIS A 397 11.89 0.32 0.65
C HIS A 397 11.10 -0.40 -0.45
N GLN A 398 11.62 -1.49 -1.02
CA GLN A 398 10.95 -2.31 -2.03
C GLN A 398 9.65 -2.96 -1.52
N LYS A 399 8.71 -3.26 -2.41
CA LYS A 399 7.53 -4.12 -2.13
C LYS A 399 7.39 -5.13 -3.26
N VAL A 400 8.31 -6.08 -3.25
CA VAL A 400 8.52 -7.02 -4.36
C VAL A 400 8.31 -8.43 -3.83
N THR A 401 7.62 -9.25 -4.60
CA THR A 401 7.49 -10.69 -4.32
C THR A 401 7.82 -11.45 -5.60
N LEU A 402 8.64 -12.49 -5.48
CA LEU A 402 8.99 -13.42 -6.54
C LEU A 402 8.59 -14.83 -6.10
N VAL A 403 7.83 -15.51 -6.96
CA VAL A 403 7.36 -16.88 -6.74
C VAL A 403 7.75 -17.73 -7.92
N ASP A 404 8.56 -18.75 -7.65
CA ASP A 404 9.07 -19.68 -8.68
C ASP A 404 9.69 -18.91 -9.87
N ASP A 405 9.67 -19.47 -11.08
CA ASP A 405 10.26 -18.85 -12.28
C ASP A 405 9.26 -18.08 -13.15
N GLN A 406 8.01 -17.91 -12.70
CA GLN A 406 6.94 -17.38 -13.57
C GLN A 406 6.16 -16.22 -13.00
N PHE A 407 6.20 -15.97 -11.68
CA PHE A 407 5.34 -14.98 -11.06
C PHE A 407 6.15 -13.99 -10.24
N ALA A 408 5.93 -12.70 -10.50
CA ALA A 408 6.45 -11.64 -9.66
C ALA A 408 5.40 -10.55 -9.47
N SER A 409 5.50 -9.82 -8.37
CA SER A 409 4.66 -8.66 -8.12
C SER A 409 5.45 -7.49 -7.58
N VAL A 410 5.09 -6.28 -8.02
CA VAL A 410 5.63 -5.01 -7.56
C VAL A 410 4.46 -4.10 -7.20
N GLY A 411 4.54 -3.38 -6.09
CA GLY A 411 3.43 -2.53 -5.66
C GLY A 411 3.74 -1.61 -4.51
N THR A 412 2.70 -1.29 -3.74
CA THR A 412 2.80 -0.38 -2.59
C THR A 412 2.65 -1.09 -1.25
N ALA A 413 2.13 -2.32 -1.24
CA ALA A 413 1.82 -3.07 -0.03
C ALA A 413 3.08 -3.60 0.67
N ASN A 414 3.32 -3.12 1.89
CA ASN A 414 4.34 -3.68 2.78
C ASN A 414 3.90 -5.06 3.30
N PHE A 415 4.85 -5.82 3.84
CA PHE A 415 4.60 -7.10 4.48
C PHE A 415 4.31 -6.92 5.99
N ASP A 416 3.31 -6.08 6.29
CA ASP A 416 2.90 -5.68 7.64
C ASP A 416 1.36 -5.64 7.80
N ASN A 417 0.87 -5.52 9.04
CA ASN A 417 -0.56 -5.53 9.31
C ASN A 417 -1.26 -4.28 8.75
N ARG A 418 -0.56 -3.15 8.68
CA ARG A 418 -1.11 -1.90 8.18
C ARG A 418 -1.43 -1.96 6.69
N SER A 419 -0.53 -2.42 5.84
CA SER A 419 -0.79 -2.66 4.41
C SER A 419 -1.82 -3.76 4.20
N PHE A 420 -1.87 -4.76 5.10
CA PHE A 420 -2.87 -5.82 4.99
C PHE A 420 -4.30 -5.34 5.28
N ARG A 421 -4.48 -4.27 6.07
CA ARG A 421 -5.78 -3.99 6.71
C ARG A 421 -6.22 -2.54 6.73
N LEU A 422 -5.30 -1.59 6.75
CA LEU A 422 -5.55 -0.18 7.06
C LEU A 422 -5.24 0.73 5.87
N ASN A 423 -4.27 0.38 5.05
CA ASN A 423 -3.94 1.18 3.88
C ASN A 423 -4.74 0.75 2.65
N PHE A 424 -5.05 1.72 1.80
CA PHE A 424 -5.34 1.47 0.40
C PHE A 424 -4.01 1.24 -0.31
N GLU A 425 -3.90 0.09 -0.98
CA GLU A 425 -2.70 -0.35 -1.67
C GLU A 425 -3.02 -0.72 -3.12
N ILE A 426 -1.98 -0.80 -3.94
CA ILE A 426 -2.03 -1.29 -5.32
C ILE A 426 -0.80 -2.16 -5.60
N THR A 427 -1.03 -3.32 -6.19
CA THR A 427 -0.01 -4.30 -6.55
C THR A 427 -0.22 -4.76 -7.98
N ILE A 428 0.83 -4.77 -8.78
CA ILE A 428 0.83 -5.35 -10.12
C ILE A 428 1.39 -6.76 -10.01
N ALA A 429 0.54 -7.74 -10.26
CA ALA A 429 0.90 -9.15 -10.31
C ALA A 429 1.15 -9.55 -11.76
N VAL A 430 2.34 -10.07 -12.05
CA VAL A 430 2.79 -10.38 -13.40
C VAL A 430 3.14 -11.87 -13.47
N LYS A 431 2.52 -12.56 -14.42
CA LYS A 431 2.86 -13.93 -14.79
C LYS A 431 3.60 -13.92 -16.12
N ASP A 432 4.91 -13.84 -16.04
CA ASP A 432 5.82 -13.79 -17.18
C ASP A 432 7.23 -14.20 -16.75
N LYS A 433 7.84 -15.14 -17.48
CA LYS A 433 9.14 -15.72 -17.11
C LYS A 433 10.29 -14.73 -17.27
N ASP A 434 10.24 -13.88 -18.29
CA ASP A 434 11.31 -12.91 -18.55
C ASP A 434 11.29 -11.78 -17.52
N PHE A 435 10.09 -11.30 -17.15
CA PHE A 435 9.92 -10.37 -16.04
C PHE A 435 10.35 -10.98 -14.71
N ALA A 436 9.93 -12.22 -14.40
CA ALA A 436 10.35 -12.91 -13.18
C ALA A 436 11.88 -13.09 -13.11
N SER A 437 12.54 -13.36 -14.24
CA SER A 437 14.00 -13.47 -14.32
C SER A 437 14.72 -12.13 -14.09
N ARG A 438 14.16 -11.01 -14.58
CA ARG A 438 14.69 -9.66 -14.27
C ARG A 438 14.54 -9.32 -12.78
N VAL A 439 13.40 -9.68 -12.18
CA VAL A 439 13.18 -9.51 -10.73
C VAL A 439 14.12 -10.39 -9.92
N GLU A 440 14.36 -11.63 -10.36
CA GLU A 440 15.33 -12.53 -9.75
C GLU A 440 16.74 -11.92 -9.76
N ALA A 441 17.22 -11.44 -10.91
CA ALA A 441 18.53 -10.81 -11.01
C ALA A 441 18.67 -9.62 -10.05
N MET A 442 17.67 -8.73 -10.05
CA MET A 442 17.62 -7.58 -9.14
C MET A 442 17.70 -8.01 -7.67
N LEU A 443 16.91 -9.01 -7.25
CA LEU A 443 16.90 -9.47 -5.86
C LEU A 443 18.19 -10.20 -5.48
N LEU A 444 18.84 -10.91 -6.41
CA LEU A 444 20.13 -11.55 -6.17
C LEU A 444 21.23 -10.52 -5.90
N ASP A 445 21.24 -9.41 -6.65
CA ASP A 445 22.13 -8.28 -6.40
C ASP A 445 21.86 -7.69 -5.00
N ASP A 446 20.59 -7.47 -4.65
CA ASP A 446 20.22 -6.96 -3.32
C ASP A 446 20.60 -7.94 -2.18
N PHE A 447 20.46 -9.25 -2.39
CA PHE A 447 20.89 -10.27 -1.43
C PHE A 447 22.41 -10.32 -1.27
N SER A 448 23.19 -10.00 -2.31
CA SER A 448 24.65 -9.98 -2.24
C SER A 448 25.18 -8.88 -1.31
N GLU A 449 24.41 -7.81 -1.15
CA GLU A 449 24.65 -6.67 -0.26
C GLU A 449 23.94 -6.81 1.11
N SER A 450 23.53 -8.04 1.46
CA SER A 450 22.74 -8.30 2.66
C SER A 450 23.37 -9.33 3.59
N GLU A 451 23.09 -9.22 4.88
CA GLU A 451 23.50 -10.19 5.89
C GLU A 451 22.32 -11.05 6.32
N LEU A 452 22.56 -12.35 6.53
CA LEU A 452 21.54 -13.25 7.05
C LEU A 452 21.33 -12.98 8.55
N ALA A 453 20.12 -12.57 8.92
CA ALA A 453 19.70 -12.41 10.29
C ALA A 453 19.43 -13.78 10.94
N THR A 454 19.94 -13.93 12.16
CA THR A 454 19.85 -15.14 12.98
C THR A 454 19.16 -14.86 14.31
N VAL A 455 18.69 -15.92 14.94
CA VAL A 455 18.09 -15.92 16.27
C VAL A 455 19.10 -15.47 17.32
N ASP A 456 20.40 -15.66 17.07
CA ASP A 456 21.46 -15.17 17.94
C ASP A 456 21.59 -13.64 17.92
N ASP A 457 21.21 -12.97 16.83
CA ASP A 457 21.12 -11.50 16.77
C ASP A 457 20.06 -10.93 17.73
N TYR A 458 19.12 -11.78 18.16
CA TYR A 458 18.15 -11.47 19.22
C TYR A 458 18.56 -12.04 20.58
N ASN A 459 19.04 -13.29 20.63
CA ASN A 459 19.32 -13.99 21.89
C ASN A 459 20.56 -13.45 22.61
N SER A 460 21.56 -12.95 21.89
CA SER A 460 22.77 -12.35 22.47
C SER A 460 22.54 -10.96 23.07
N ARG A 461 21.40 -10.32 22.76
CA ARG A 461 21.09 -8.95 23.19
C ARG A 461 20.66 -8.85 24.66
N SER A 462 20.76 -7.64 25.19
CA SER A 462 20.40 -7.33 26.58
C SER A 462 18.92 -7.59 26.88
N TYR A 463 18.60 -7.80 28.15
CA TYR A 463 17.21 -7.96 28.60
C TYR A 463 16.33 -6.77 28.20
N LEU A 464 16.86 -5.54 28.32
CA LEU A 464 16.15 -4.32 27.93
C LEU A 464 15.79 -4.34 26.44
N PHE A 465 16.73 -4.74 25.58
CA PHE A 465 16.45 -4.87 24.14
C PHE A 465 15.33 -5.88 23.88
N LYS A 466 15.39 -7.06 24.51
CA LYS A 466 14.37 -8.10 24.38
C LYS A 466 13.00 -7.62 24.86
N PHE A 467 12.95 -6.87 25.96
CA PHE A 467 11.73 -6.24 26.47
C PHE A 467 11.16 -5.21 25.48
N LEU A 468 12.00 -4.36 24.90
CA LEU A 468 11.59 -3.38 23.90
C LEU A 468 11.07 -4.05 22.62
N VAL A 469 11.68 -5.14 22.15
CA VAL A 469 11.18 -5.94 21.03
C VAL A 469 9.78 -6.49 21.32
N LYS A 470 9.58 -7.11 22.49
CA LYS A 470 8.27 -7.67 22.87
C LYS A 470 7.22 -6.58 23.06
N SER A 471 7.59 -5.43 23.62
CA SER A 471 6.71 -4.28 23.78
C SER A 471 6.32 -3.68 22.43
N SER A 472 7.27 -3.57 21.50
CA SER A 472 7.02 -3.06 20.15
C SER A 472 6.04 -3.95 19.39
N ARG A 473 6.16 -5.28 19.53
CA ARG A 473 5.21 -6.25 18.93
C ARG A 473 3.77 -6.07 19.41
N LEU A 474 3.52 -5.54 20.61
CA LEU A 474 2.14 -5.26 21.06
C LEU A 474 1.43 -4.23 20.18
N MET A 475 2.19 -3.38 19.49
CA MET A 475 1.69 -2.40 18.54
C MET A 475 1.62 -2.95 17.10
N ALA A 476 1.90 -4.25 16.89
CA ALA A 476 1.87 -4.87 15.56
C ALA A 476 0.56 -4.67 14.78
N PRO A 477 -0.65 -4.66 15.40
CA PRO A 477 -1.90 -4.47 14.65
C PRO A 477 -2.04 -3.12 13.93
N VAL A 478 -1.23 -2.11 14.28
CA VAL A 478 -1.24 -0.78 13.68
C VAL A 478 0.05 -0.42 12.95
N GLN A 479 1.05 -1.31 13.04
CA GLN A 479 2.29 -1.30 12.26
C GLN A 479 2.03 -1.99 10.93
#